data_AF-K1QIP4-F1
#
_entry.id   AF-K1QIP4-F1
#
_cell.length_a   1.000
_cell.length_b   1.000
_cell.length_c   1.000
_cell.angle_alpha   90.00
_cell.angle_beta   90.00
_cell.angle_gamma   90.00
#
_symmetry.space_group_name_H-M   'P 1'
#
loop_
_entity.id
_entity.type
_entity.pdbx_description
1 polymer ?
#
loop_
_entity_poly.entity_id
_entity_poly.type
_entity_poly.pdbx_seq_one_letter_code
_entity_poly.pdbx_strand_id
1 'polypeptide(L)'
;MLFWKAGAIYVRWGRTDCPGSNTELVYSGFAGGSYCHHAGAAAEFVCLPRDPDLTTKFSSSMAFMYGSEYYQDEFGHGGGNDLPCSVCRSIAESSVLMIPGKSSCYDGWSMQYHGDLVAGYIGNEAATQYICLDEYSETLSGGQSADNGKLFFPVKAVCGSLACPPYHNDRYLTCVVCTK
;
A
#
# COMPACT_ATOMS: atom_id res chain seq x y z
N MET A 1 -28.83 -18.73 -17.28
CA MET A 1 -28.07 -17.47 -17.48
C MET A 1 -27.09 -17.37 -16.31
N LEU A 2 -25.82 -17.69 -16.53
CA LEU A 2 -24.78 -17.50 -15.51
C LEU A 2 -24.48 -16.00 -15.48
N PHE A 3 -24.98 -15.30 -14.47
CA PHE A 3 -24.55 -13.93 -14.23
C PHE A 3 -23.11 -13.98 -13.73
N TRP A 4 -22.17 -13.54 -14.56
CA TRP A 4 -20.84 -13.20 -14.07
C TRP A 4 -21.03 -12.04 -13.09
N LYS A 5 -20.91 -12.31 -11.79
CA LYS A 5 -20.82 -11.23 -10.81
C LYS A 5 -19.52 -10.48 -11.08
N ALA A 6 -19.65 -9.27 -11.63
CA ALA A 6 -18.52 -8.35 -11.67
C ALA A 6 -17.99 -8.15 -10.25
N GLY A 7 -16.67 -8.07 -10.10
CA GLY A 7 -16.02 -7.89 -8.80
C GLY A 7 -14.86 -6.92 -8.93
N ALA A 8 -14.59 -6.17 -7.88
CA ALA A 8 -13.52 -5.17 -7.83
C ALA A 8 -12.28 -5.74 -7.12
N ILE A 9 -11.08 -5.51 -7.65
CA ILE A 9 -9.82 -5.95 -7.02
C ILE A 9 -9.11 -4.76 -6.39
N TYR A 10 -8.66 -4.90 -5.15
CA TYR A 10 -7.85 -3.91 -4.46
C TYR A 10 -6.75 -4.57 -3.62
N VAL A 11 -5.71 -3.80 -3.29
CA VAL A 11 -4.65 -4.24 -2.37
C VAL A 11 -4.92 -3.63 -1.00
N ARG A 12 -4.82 -4.45 0.04
CA ARG A 12 -4.78 -4.00 1.44
C ARG A 12 -3.33 -4.08 1.92
N TRP A 13 -2.75 -2.90 2.15
CA TRP A 13 -1.36 -2.77 2.55
C TRP A 13 -1.24 -2.88 4.07
N GLY A 14 -0.29 -3.68 4.55
CA GLY A 14 -0.07 -3.93 5.97
C GLY A 14 -0.90 -5.06 6.54
N ARG A 15 -1.61 -5.86 5.74
CA ARG A 15 -2.45 -6.96 6.24
C ARG A 15 -2.28 -8.20 5.39
N THR A 16 -2.50 -9.36 5.99
CA THR A 16 -2.47 -10.65 5.28
C THR A 16 -3.86 -11.21 4.98
N ASP A 17 -4.92 -10.52 5.41
CA ASP A 17 -6.32 -10.90 5.31
C ASP A 17 -7.15 -9.85 4.57
N CYS A 18 -8.36 -10.23 4.12
CA CYS A 18 -9.33 -9.33 3.50
C CYS A 18 -10.49 -9.01 4.47
N PRO A 19 -11.00 -7.77 4.47
CA PRO A 19 -12.00 -7.32 5.42
C PRO A 19 -13.42 -7.72 5.01
N GLY A 20 -14.26 -7.99 6.02
CA GLY A 20 -15.70 -8.19 5.84
C GLY A 20 -16.09 -9.50 5.13
N SER A 21 -17.40 -9.79 5.11
CA SER A 21 -17.94 -11.02 4.50
C SER A 21 -18.14 -10.95 2.99
N ASN A 22 -18.04 -9.75 2.40
CA ASN A 22 -18.26 -9.51 0.96
C ASN A 22 -16.95 -9.41 0.18
N THR A 23 -15.86 -9.96 0.74
CA THR A 23 -14.56 -10.00 0.07
C THR A 23 -13.98 -11.41 0.13
N GLU A 24 -13.17 -11.71 -0.88
CA GLU A 24 -12.42 -12.94 -1.01
C GLU A 24 -10.92 -12.59 -1.04
N LEU A 25 -10.12 -13.34 -0.30
CA LEU A 25 -8.65 -13.28 -0.42
C LEU A 25 -8.25 -13.96 -1.74
N VAL A 26 -7.60 -13.20 -2.61
CA VAL A 26 -7.00 -13.74 -3.84
C VAL A 26 -5.64 -14.35 -3.49
N TYR A 27 -4.77 -13.56 -2.86
CA TYR A 27 -3.54 -14.03 -2.24
C TYR A 27 -3.03 -13.02 -1.20
N SER A 28 -2.16 -13.47 -0.31
CA SER A 28 -1.34 -12.61 0.56
C SER A 28 0.14 -12.78 0.26
N GLY A 29 0.93 -11.77 0.64
CA GLY A 29 2.24 -11.59 0.05
C GLY A 29 3.14 -10.62 0.80
N PHE A 30 4.19 -10.22 0.09
CA PHE A 30 5.18 -9.26 0.52
C PHE A 30 4.92 -7.94 -0.20
N ALA A 31 4.74 -6.84 0.54
CA ALA A 31 4.74 -5.53 -0.09
C ALA A 31 6.17 -5.24 -0.57
N GLY A 32 6.32 -4.71 -1.77
CA GLY A 32 7.63 -4.48 -2.37
C GLY A 32 7.64 -3.35 -3.38
N GLY A 33 8.84 -3.07 -3.88
CA GLY A 33 9.10 -2.07 -4.90
C GLY A 33 10.60 -1.86 -5.09
N SER A 34 10.99 -0.74 -5.69
CA SER A 34 12.41 -0.41 -5.88
C SER A 34 13.09 0.13 -4.62
N TYR A 35 14.42 -0.04 -4.56
CA TYR A 35 15.30 0.60 -3.57
C TYR A 35 15.18 2.12 -3.61
N CYS A 36 15.19 2.73 -2.43
CA CYS A 36 14.91 4.15 -2.26
C CYS A 36 15.95 5.09 -2.90
N HIS A 37 17.18 4.65 -3.18
CA HIS A 37 18.24 5.47 -3.79
C HIS A 37 18.61 5.06 -5.23
N HIS A 38 17.71 4.40 -5.97
CA HIS A 38 17.92 4.14 -7.39
C HIS A 38 17.21 5.20 -8.25
N ALA A 39 17.95 6.07 -8.94
CA ALA A 39 17.36 7.05 -9.87
C ALA A 39 16.51 6.45 -11.01
N GLY A 40 16.78 5.20 -11.40
CA GLY A 40 15.98 4.44 -12.39
C GLY A 40 14.85 3.59 -11.80
N ALA A 41 14.52 3.81 -10.52
CA ALA A 41 13.52 3.04 -9.78
C ALA A 41 12.10 3.17 -10.34
N ALA A 42 11.34 2.10 -10.16
CA ALA A 42 9.90 2.09 -10.38
C ALA A 42 9.16 2.73 -9.19
N ALA A 43 8.11 3.51 -9.46
CA ALA A 43 7.42 4.30 -8.45
C ALA A 43 6.41 3.48 -7.64
N GLU A 44 5.78 2.49 -8.26
CA GLU A 44 4.71 1.70 -7.69
C GLU A 44 5.13 0.90 -6.45
N PHE A 45 4.11 0.59 -5.63
CA PHE A 45 4.17 -0.53 -4.70
C PHE A 45 3.55 -1.75 -5.38
N VAL A 46 4.14 -2.92 -5.14
CA VAL A 46 3.68 -4.19 -5.67
C VAL A 46 3.41 -5.15 -4.52
N CYS A 47 2.33 -5.92 -4.61
CA CYS A 47 2.11 -7.04 -3.70
C CYS A 47 2.65 -8.31 -4.35
N LEU A 48 3.75 -8.85 -3.85
CA LEU A 48 4.41 -10.03 -4.39
C LEU A 48 3.82 -11.30 -3.76
N PRO A 49 3.42 -12.31 -4.54
CA PRO A 49 2.89 -13.56 -4.00
C PRO A 49 3.98 -14.34 -3.25
N ARG A 50 3.56 -15.23 -2.35
CA ARG A 50 4.48 -16.09 -1.58
C ARG A 50 5.07 -17.24 -2.40
N ASP A 51 4.50 -17.51 -3.57
CA ASP A 51 4.82 -18.58 -4.49
C ASP A 51 5.16 -18.02 -5.89
N PRO A 52 6.26 -17.26 -6.04
CA PRO A 52 6.60 -16.65 -7.32
C PRO A 52 7.11 -17.67 -8.34
N ASP A 53 6.69 -17.51 -9.60
CA ASP A 53 7.34 -18.15 -10.74
C ASP A 53 8.61 -17.38 -11.14
N LEU A 54 9.75 -18.08 -11.21
CA LEU A 54 11.05 -17.48 -11.51
C LEU A 54 11.56 -17.88 -12.90
N THR A 55 12.34 -17.00 -13.54
CA THR A 55 12.93 -17.25 -14.86
C THR A 55 14.42 -16.89 -14.89
N THR A 56 15.21 -17.62 -15.69
CA THR A 56 16.64 -17.39 -15.92
C THR A 56 16.95 -16.93 -17.35
N LYS A 57 15.93 -16.45 -18.07
CA LYS A 57 16.02 -16.12 -19.50
C LYS A 57 16.98 -14.96 -19.83
N PHE A 58 17.23 -14.07 -18.88
CA PHE A 58 17.95 -12.81 -19.11
C PHE A 58 19.33 -12.80 -18.43
N SER A 59 20.31 -12.17 -19.07
CA SER A 59 21.71 -12.09 -18.59
C SER A 59 22.37 -10.72 -18.79
N SER A 60 21.62 -9.73 -19.27
CA SER A 60 22.10 -8.37 -19.48
C SER A 60 21.74 -7.47 -18.29
N SER A 61 21.51 -6.17 -18.51
CA SER A 61 21.13 -5.20 -17.48
C SER A 61 19.84 -5.58 -16.73
N MET A 62 19.67 -5.02 -15.52
CA MET A 62 18.61 -5.40 -14.60
C MET A 62 17.94 -4.18 -13.94
N ALA A 63 16.69 -4.40 -13.51
CA ALA A 63 16.03 -3.64 -12.46
C ALA A 63 15.92 -4.53 -11.22
N PHE A 64 15.69 -3.93 -10.05
CA PHE A 64 15.61 -4.65 -8.79
C PHE A 64 14.23 -4.50 -8.13
N MET A 65 13.81 -5.56 -7.46
CA MET A 65 12.63 -5.63 -6.61
C MET A 65 13.09 -5.92 -5.18
N TYR A 66 12.65 -5.10 -4.23
CA TYR A 66 12.95 -5.18 -2.81
C TYR A 66 11.67 -5.33 -2.00
N GLY A 67 11.78 -5.88 -0.78
CA GLY A 67 10.73 -5.81 0.23
C GLY A 67 10.49 -4.36 0.66
N SER A 68 9.29 -4.10 1.18
CA SER A 68 8.94 -2.81 1.76
C SER A 68 9.09 -2.87 3.27
N GLU A 69 9.71 -1.84 3.83
CA GLU A 69 10.12 -1.82 5.23
C GLU A 69 9.53 -0.61 5.96
N TYR A 70 9.15 -0.81 7.21
CA TYR A 70 8.94 0.27 8.16
C TYR A 70 10.30 0.91 8.46
N TYR A 71 10.44 2.22 8.27
CA TYR A 71 11.72 2.89 8.54
C TYR A 71 11.98 3.10 10.04
N GLN A 72 10.94 3.42 10.79
CA GLN A 72 10.97 3.71 12.23
C GLN A 72 9.71 3.17 12.90
N ASP A 73 9.69 3.24 14.24
CA ASP A 73 8.64 2.70 15.10
C ASP A 73 7.33 3.50 15.09
N GLU A 74 7.14 4.40 14.12
CA GLU A 74 5.99 5.32 14.04
C GLU A 74 4.65 4.61 13.84
N PHE A 75 4.67 3.41 13.23
CA PHE A 75 3.50 2.56 13.00
C PHE A 75 3.35 1.46 14.07
N GLY A 76 4.10 1.55 15.18
CA GLY A 76 4.08 0.55 16.26
C GLY A 76 4.91 -0.70 15.96
N HIS A 77 5.72 -0.69 14.89
CA HIS A 77 6.56 -1.79 14.45
C HIS A 77 8.03 -1.36 14.42
N GLY A 78 8.93 -2.20 14.93
CA GLY A 78 10.37 -1.93 14.89
C GLY A 78 10.88 -1.55 13.48
N GLY A 79 11.71 -0.52 13.39
CA GLY A 79 12.38 -0.16 12.14
C GLY A 79 13.12 -1.34 11.50
N GLY A 80 12.98 -1.51 10.19
CA GLY A 80 13.46 -2.65 9.42
C GLY A 80 12.49 -3.84 9.38
N ASN A 81 11.30 -3.73 10.00
CA ASN A 81 10.29 -4.76 9.83
C ASN A 81 9.67 -4.70 8.43
N ASP A 82 9.41 -5.85 7.83
CA ASP A 82 8.81 -5.97 6.50
C ASP A 82 7.28 -5.84 6.54
N LEU A 83 6.74 -5.13 5.55
CA LEU A 83 5.33 -4.85 5.34
C LEU A 83 4.63 -5.99 4.56
N PRO A 84 3.59 -6.66 5.13
CA PRO A 84 2.77 -7.60 4.37
C PRO A 84 1.77 -6.88 3.46
N CYS A 85 1.19 -7.63 2.53
CA CYS A 85 0.06 -7.17 1.73
C CYS A 85 -0.92 -8.33 1.45
N SER A 86 -2.16 -7.97 1.13
CA SER A 86 -3.16 -8.90 0.60
C SER A 86 -3.87 -8.30 -0.60
N VAL A 87 -4.11 -9.12 -1.61
CA VAL A 87 -4.95 -8.78 -2.75
C VAL A 87 -6.33 -9.34 -2.51
N CYS A 88 -7.31 -8.45 -2.46
CA CYS A 88 -8.69 -8.72 -2.12
C CYS A 88 -9.60 -8.51 -3.32
N ARG A 89 -10.62 -9.34 -3.44
CA ARG A 89 -11.69 -9.19 -4.42
C ARG A 89 -13.01 -8.93 -3.71
N SER A 90 -13.66 -7.81 -4.00
CA SER A 90 -15.06 -7.59 -3.64
C SER A 90 -15.96 -8.43 -4.55
N ILE A 91 -16.91 -9.16 -3.97
CA ILE A 91 -17.84 -10.04 -4.71
C ILE A 91 -19.18 -9.37 -5.03
N ALA A 92 -19.45 -8.23 -4.41
CA ALA A 92 -20.70 -7.49 -4.55
C ALA A 92 -20.52 -6.22 -5.39
N GLU A 93 -19.35 -5.59 -5.27
CA GLU A 93 -19.03 -4.29 -5.85
C GLU A 93 -18.00 -4.45 -6.97
N SER A 94 -18.00 -3.55 -7.94
CA SER A 94 -17.18 -3.64 -9.17
C SER A 94 -16.22 -2.48 -9.38
N SER A 95 -16.32 -1.42 -8.58
CA SER A 95 -15.47 -0.24 -8.57
C SER A 95 -14.66 -0.17 -7.28
N VAL A 96 -13.45 0.36 -7.36
CA VAL A 96 -12.57 0.65 -6.21
C VAL A 96 -12.17 2.12 -6.24
N LEU A 97 -12.11 2.74 -5.07
CA LEU A 97 -11.59 4.08 -4.89
C LEU A 97 -10.79 4.17 -3.59
N MET A 98 -9.53 4.62 -3.67
CA MET A 98 -8.78 5.11 -2.52
C MET A 98 -8.98 6.63 -2.41
N ILE A 99 -9.40 7.10 -1.24
CA ILE A 99 -9.65 8.52 -0.99
C ILE A 99 -8.60 9.04 0.01
N PRO A 100 -7.59 9.82 -0.42
CA PRO A 100 -6.64 10.44 0.47
C PRO A 100 -7.29 11.57 1.28
N GLY A 101 -6.94 11.68 2.56
CA GLY A 101 -7.47 12.67 3.50
C GLY A 101 -8.84 12.34 4.08
N LYS A 102 -9.33 11.10 3.97
CA LYS A 102 -10.57 10.65 4.63
C LYS A 102 -10.35 9.31 5.33
N SER A 103 -11.01 9.13 6.47
CA SER A 103 -11.15 7.84 7.16
C SER A 103 -12.51 7.17 6.90
N SER A 104 -13.37 7.77 6.06
CA SER A 104 -14.69 7.24 5.73
C SER A 104 -15.03 7.44 4.26
N CYS A 105 -15.79 6.50 3.71
CA CYS A 105 -16.29 6.58 2.34
C CYS A 105 -17.38 7.63 2.18
N TYR A 106 -17.59 8.11 0.95
CA TYR A 106 -18.76 8.92 0.60
C TYR A 106 -20.03 8.07 0.53
N ASP A 107 -21.18 8.73 0.58
CA ASP A 107 -22.48 8.07 0.55
C ASP A 107 -22.62 7.10 -0.64
N GLY A 108 -23.14 5.91 -0.33
CA GLY A 108 -23.33 4.83 -1.30
C GLY A 108 -22.05 4.11 -1.73
N TRP A 109 -20.92 4.33 -1.05
CA TRP A 109 -19.73 3.50 -1.16
C TRP A 109 -19.52 2.68 0.11
N SER A 110 -19.10 1.43 -0.06
CA SER A 110 -18.83 0.48 1.01
C SER A 110 -17.36 0.54 1.41
N MET A 111 -17.08 0.86 2.68
CA MET A 111 -15.71 0.87 3.21
C MET A 111 -15.11 -0.54 3.26
N GLN A 112 -13.89 -0.67 2.76
CA GLN A 112 -13.09 -1.89 2.88
C GLN A 112 -12.13 -1.79 4.05
N TYR A 113 -11.29 -0.74 4.07
CA TYR A 113 -10.42 -0.42 5.20
C TYR A 113 -10.02 1.06 5.16
N HIS A 114 -9.47 1.56 6.26
CA HIS A 114 -8.89 2.89 6.36
C HIS A 114 -7.57 2.85 7.14
N GLY A 115 -6.85 3.96 7.11
CA GLY A 115 -5.64 4.16 7.89
C GLY A 115 -4.90 5.40 7.43
N ASP A 116 -3.59 5.29 7.24
CA ASP A 116 -2.71 6.42 7.00
C ASP A 116 -2.22 6.47 5.54
N LEU A 117 -2.25 7.68 4.97
CA LEU A 117 -1.69 7.91 3.65
C LEU A 117 -0.16 7.93 3.77
N VAL A 118 0.50 7.03 3.06
CA VAL A 118 1.97 6.89 3.10
C VAL A 118 2.58 7.00 1.70
N ALA A 119 3.81 7.49 1.64
CA ALA A 119 4.66 7.58 0.46
C ALA A 119 6.15 7.59 0.87
N GLY A 120 7.06 7.63 -0.09
CA GLY A 120 8.50 7.68 0.15
C GLY A 120 8.98 9.01 0.73
N TYR A 121 10.17 8.99 1.33
CA TYR A 121 10.80 10.18 1.90
C TYR A 121 11.21 11.16 0.79
N ILE A 122 10.96 12.45 1.03
CA ILE A 122 11.23 13.54 0.08
C ILE A 122 12.71 13.69 -0.31
N GLY A 123 13.64 13.14 0.48
CA GLY A 123 15.08 13.16 0.19
C GLY A 123 15.58 11.94 -0.58
N ASN A 124 14.72 10.97 -0.90
CA ASN A 124 15.10 9.77 -1.65
C ASN A 124 15.06 10.03 -3.16
N GLU A 125 15.93 9.34 -3.91
CA GLU A 125 15.99 9.47 -5.37
C GLU A 125 14.82 8.77 -6.06
N ALA A 126 14.40 7.63 -5.52
CA ALA A 126 13.30 6.84 -6.06
C ALA A 126 11.96 7.48 -5.74
N ALA A 127 11.14 7.69 -6.77
CA ALA A 127 9.74 8.06 -6.59
C ALA A 127 8.94 6.93 -5.93
N THR A 128 7.78 7.30 -5.38
CA THR A 128 6.84 6.36 -4.78
C THR A 128 5.41 6.72 -5.15
N GLN A 129 4.54 5.72 -5.16
CA GLN A 129 3.09 5.92 -5.18
C GLN A 129 2.57 6.22 -3.77
N TYR A 130 1.50 7.01 -3.68
CA TYR A 130 0.69 7.06 -2.46
C TYR A 130 -0.10 5.76 -2.28
N ILE A 131 0.07 5.11 -1.14
CA ILE A 131 -0.76 3.95 -0.74
C ILE A 131 -1.50 4.26 0.56
N CYS A 132 -2.55 3.50 0.80
CA CYS A 132 -3.26 3.53 2.06
C CYS A 132 -2.77 2.39 2.94
N LEU A 133 -2.03 2.72 4.00
CA LEU A 133 -1.59 1.74 4.99
C LEU A 133 -2.74 1.48 5.96
N ASP A 134 -3.07 0.22 6.20
CA ASP A 134 -4.13 -0.14 7.16
C ASP A 134 -3.76 0.33 8.59
N GLU A 135 -4.72 0.93 9.30
CA GLU A 135 -4.53 1.41 10.69
C GLU A 135 -4.04 0.29 11.62
N TYR A 136 -4.43 -0.96 11.35
CA TYR A 136 -4.02 -2.14 12.11
C TYR A 136 -2.97 -2.95 11.37
N SER A 137 -2.01 -2.26 10.75
CA SER A 137 -0.93 -2.88 10.00
C SER A 137 -0.14 -3.90 10.84
N GLU A 138 0.37 -4.92 10.16
CA GLU A 138 1.11 -6.06 10.69
C GLU A 138 2.55 -6.05 10.14
N THR A 139 3.37 -6.99 10.62
CA THR A 139 4.72 -7.26 10.12
C THR A 139 4.85 -8.70 9.65
N LEU A 140 5.79 -8.97 8.76
CA LEU A 140 6.09 -10.33 8.34
C LEU A 140 7.02 -11.05 9.33
N SER A 141 6.74 -12.33 9.58
CA SER A 141 7.64 -13.20 10.36
C SER A 141 8.95 -13.44 9.58
N GLY A 142 10.08 -13.12 10.20
CA GLY A 142 11.41 -13.33 9.61
C GLY A 142 11.93 -12.18 8.75
N GLY A 143 11.19 -11.06 8.67
CA GLY A 143 11.61 -9.84 8.00
C GLY A 143 11.83 -8.73 9.01
N GLN A 144 12.84 -8.86 9.88
CA GLN A 144 13.17 -7.89 10.93
C GLN A 144 14.58 -7.28 10.73
N SER A 145 15.04 -7.20 9.48
CA SER A 145 16.32 -6.63 9.08
C SER A 145 16.12 -5.31 8.36
N ALA A 146 16.87 -4.29 8.77
CA ALA A 146 16.86 -2.99 8.11
C ALA A 146 17.70 -3.03 6.83
N ASP A 147 17.10 -3.48 5.74
CA ASP A 147 17.75 -3.65 4.42
C ASP A 147 17.55 -2.44 3.50
N ASN A 148 16.78 -1.43 3.95
CA ASN A 148 16.48 -0.17 3.27
C ASN A 148 15.83 -0.36 1.88
N GLY A 149 14.94 -1.35 1.71
CA GLY A 149 14.24 -1.61 0.46
C GLY A 149 13.28 -0.49 0.01
N LYS A 150 12.00 -0.83 -0.19
CA LYS A 150 10.94 0.12 -0.53
C LYS A 150 10.41 0.79 0.75
N LEU A 151 11.01 1.92 1.11
CA LEU A 151 10.63 2.67 2.30
C LEU A 151 9.36 3.52 2.08
N PHE A 152 8.59 3.71 3.15
CA PHE A 152 7.44 4.60 3.21
C PHE A 152 7.37 5.34 4.54
N PHE A 153 6.67 6.47 4.52
CA PHE A 153 6.59 7.50 5.55
C PHE A 153 5.20 8.15 5.48
N PRO A 154 4.71 8.76 6.57
CA PRO A 154 3.37 9.31 6.63
C PRO A 154 3.34 10.67 5.93
N VAL A 155 2.26 10.94 5.20
CA VAL A 155 2.17 12.10 4.32
C VAL A 155 1.59 13.29 5.07
N LYS A 156 2.30 14.42 5.07
CA LYS A 156 1.82 15.68 5.63
C LYS A 156 1.19 16.59 4.57
N ALA A 157 0.11 17.27 4.95
CA ALA A 157 -0.43 18.38 4.19
C ALA A 157 0.49 19.61 4.27
N VAL A 158 0.77 20.21 3.11
CA VAL A 158 1.55 21.45 2.99
C VAL A 158 0.65 22.51 2.35
N CYS A 159 0.33 23.56 3.11
CA CYS A 159 -0.54 24.62 2.63
C CYS A 159 0.13 25.50 1.56
N GLY A 160 -0.69 26.12 0.72
CA GLY A 160 -0.26 26.94 -0.40
C GLY A 160 -1.12 26.59 -1.61
N SER A 161 -0.58 25.78 -2.53
CA SER A 161 -1.40 25.20 -3.60
C SER A 161 -2.46 24.23 -3.06
N LEU A 162 -2.22 23.60 -1.90
CA LEU A 162 -3.26 22.90 -1.15
C LEU A 162 -4.05 23.91 -0.33
N ALA A 163 -5.37 23.92 -0.52
CA ALA A 163 -6.28 24.82 0.19
C ALA A 163 -6.30 24.52 1.70
N CYS A 164 -6.08 25.56 2.50
CA CYS A 164 -6.13 25.49 3.96
C CYS A 164 -6.92 26.68 4.50
N PRO A 165 -8.16 26.50 5.01
CA PRO A 165 -8.94 25.24 5.14
C PRO A 165 -9.43 24.66 3.79
N PRO A 166 -9.88 23.37 3.74
CA PRO A 166 -10.18 22.47 4.87
C PRO A 166 -8.98 21.64 5.36
N TYR A 167 -7.85 21.64 4.64
CA TYR A 167 -6.63 21.03 5.16
C TYR A 167 -5.95 21.95 6.17
N HIS A 168 -5.03 21.39 6.93
CA HIS A 168 -4.24 22.11 7.92
C HIS A 168 -2.77 21.82 7.69
N ASN A 169 -1.95 22.87 7.72
CA ASN A 169 -0.51 22.75 7.50
C ASN A 169 0.09 21.78 8.53
N ASP A 170 1.05 20.98 8.09
CA ASP A 170 1.82 20.08 8.96
C ASP A 170 0.96 19.03 9.69
N ARG A 171 -0.21 18.68 9.11
CA ARG A 171 -1.04 17.56 9.57
C ARG A 171 -0.89 16.36 8.67
N TYR A 172 -0.77 15.19 9.28
CA TYR A 172 -0.74 13.92 8.56
C TYR A 172 -2.11 13.60 7.95
N LEU A 173 -2.09 12.97 6.77
CA LEU A 173 -3.28 12.62 6.02
C LEU A 173 -3.64 11.16 6.25
N THR A 174 -4.91 10.91 6.54
CA THR A 174 -5.50 9.57 6.54
C THR A 174 -5.85 9.13 5.12
N CYS A 175 -6.35 7.92 4.97
CA CYS A 175 -6.90 7.41 3.72
C CYS A 175 -7.95 6.33 4.00
N VAL A 176 -8.79 6.07 3.01
CA VAL A 176 -9.78 4.99 3.03
C VAL A 176 -9.87 4.35 1.66
N VAL A 177 -10.03 3.03 1.63
CA VAL A 177 -10.33 2.28 0.42
C VAL A 177 -11.79 1.85 0.45
N CYS A 178 -12.50 2.18 -0.62
CA CYS A 178 -13.93 2.04 -0.77
C CYS A 178 -14.28 1.25 -2.04
N THR A 179 -15.42 0.56 -2.04
CA THR A 179 -15.96 -0.12 -3.23
C THR A 179 -17.43 0.22 -3.50
N LYS A 180 -17.87 0.08 -4.76
CA LYS A 180 -19.24 0.32 -5.23
C LYS A 180 -19.56 -0.46 -6.52
#